data_AF-A0A804LEN6-F1
#
_entry.id   AF-A0A804LEN6-F1
#
_cell.length_a   1.000
_cell.length_b   1.000
_cell.length_c   1.000
_cell.angle_alpha   90.00
_cell.angle_beta   90.00
_cell.angle_gamma   90.00
#
_symmetry.space_group_name_H-M   'P 1'
#
loop_
_entity.id
_entity.type
_entity.pdbx_description
1 polymer ?
#
loop_
_entity_poly.entity_id
_entity_poly.type
_entity_poly.pdbx_seq_one_letter_code
_entity_poly.pdbx_strand_id
1 'polypeptide(L)'
;MPSPPPTVLRRRNLSLDFSPMSVAAEQEVAPAVVAVAEAEEWEVCACCGLREECTPAYAAGVRARYGGRWLCGLCGDAVGEEVAAGGGSVLELEAAIAGHAAFCHALGGRRTPAAAERLIAAVRRLLRGADAGGKEEKAVVVVEFQEAS
;
A
#
# COMPACT_ATOMS: atom_id res chain seq x y z
N MET A 1 -12.24 -25.74 -12.01
CA MET A 1 -11.14 -25.12 -12.77
C MET A 1 -11.13 -23.64 -12.46
N PRO A 2 -10.22 -23.14 -11.61
CA PRO A 2 -10.15 -21.71 -11.31
C PRO A 2 -9.44 -20.95 -12.44
N SER A 3 -10.10 -19.90 -12.91
CA SER A 3 -9.68 -18.96 -13.95
C SER A 3 -8.49 -18.08 -13.52
N PRO A 4 -7.62 -17.66 -14.45
CA PRO A 4 -6.48 -16.79 -14.14
C PRO A 4 -6.91 -15.33 -13.88
N PRO A 5 -6.21 -14.57 -13.02
CA PRO A 5 -6.48 -13.15 -12.79
C PRO A 5 -6.04 -12.29 -14.01
N PRO A 6 -6.71 -11.16 -14.29
CA PRO A 6 -6.45 -10.36 -15.48
C PRO A 6 -5.09 -9.65 -15.43
N THR A 7 -4.40 -9.70 -16.57
CA THR A 7 -3.12 -9.07 -16.87
C THR A 7 -3.16 -7.55 -16.69
N VAL A 8 -2.18 -7.01 -15.96
CA VAL A 8 -1.95 -5.57 -15.81
C VAL A 8 -1.57 -4.97 -17.16
N LEU A 9 -2.53 -4.30 -17.82
CA LEU A 9 -2.26 -3.53 -19.03
C LEU A 9 -1.62 -2.19 -18.65
N ARG A 10 -0.33 -2.04 -18.94
CA ARG A 10 0.36 -0.74 -19.02
C ARG A 10 -0.36 0.13 -20.06
N ARG A 11 -1.02 1.21 -19.64
CA ARG A 11 -1.50 2.25 -20.56
C ARG A 11 -0.31 3.06 -21.08
N ARG A 12 0.15 2.71 -22.28
CA ARG A 12 0.77 3.69 -23.20
C ARG A 12 -0.36 4.34 -23.99
N ASN A 13 -0.35 5.66 -23.98
CA ASN A 13 -1.26 6.53 -24.69
C ASN A 13 -1.12 6.29 -26.20
N LEU A 14 -2.11 5.66 -26.83
CA LEU A 14 -2.27 5.63 -28.28
C LEU A 14 -3.74 5.91 -28.60
N SER A 15 -3.97 7.07 -29.19
CA SER A 15 -5.24 7.54 -29.71
C SER A 15 -5.66 6.65 -30.88
N LEU A 16 -6.74 5.87 -30.75
CA LEU A 16 -7.41 5.23 -31.87
C LEU A 16 -8.92 5.20 -31.64
N ASP A 17 -9.60 5.71 -32.64
CA ASP A 17 -11.01 6.07 -32.73
C ASP A 17 -11.96 4.91 -32.39
N PHE A 18 -12.90 5.15 -31.46
CA PHE A 18 -13.97 4.20 -31.17
C PHE A 18 -15.24 4.64 -31.90
N SER A 19 -15.53 3.99 -33.03
CA SER A 19 -16.78 4.15 -33.77
C SER A 19 -17.96 3.61 -32.94
N PRO A 20 -19.07 4.35 -32.79
CA PRO A 20 -20.19 3.89 -31.98
C PRO A 20 -21.07 2.93 -32.78
N MET A 21 -21.30 1.71 -32.25
CA MET A 21 -22.42 0.88 -32.66
C MET A 21 -23.63 1.18 -31.79
N SER A 22 -24.75 1.33 -32.47
CA SER A 22 -26.02 1.88 -32.06
C SER A 22 -26.95 0.90 -31.34
N VAL A 23 -27.60 1.42 -30.28
CA VAL A 23 -28.97 1.20 -29.77
C VAL A 23 -29.56 -0.22 -29.71
N ALA A 24 -29.91 -0.66 -28.49
CA ALA A 24 -31.29 -0.91 -28.07
C ALA A 24 -31.35 -1.58 -26.67
N ALA A 25 -32.47 -1.37 -25.99
CA ALA A 25 -32.91 -1.93 -24.71
C ALA A 25 -32.42 -1.20 -23.45
N GLU A 26 -33.18 -0.15 -23.14
CA GLU A 26 -33.41 0.36 -21.79
C GLU A 26 -33.72 -0.78 -20.82
N GLN A 27 -32.99 -0.85 -19.71
CA GLN A 27 -33.52 -1.46 -18.50
C GLN A 27 -33.24 -0.50 -17.33
N GLU A 28 -34.35 -0.12 -16.72
CA GLU A 28 -34.56 0.88 -15.70
C GLU A 28 -33.57 0.76 -14.53
N VAL A 29 -32.80 1.83 -14.29
CA VAL A 29 -31.89 1.99 -13.15
C VAL A 29 -32.72 2.44 -11.95
N ALA A 30 -33.04 1.53 -11.03
CA ALA A 30 -33.53 1.90 -9.71
C ALA A 30 -32.35 2.43 -8.86
N PRO A 31 -32.40 3.64 -8.28
CA PRO A 31 -31.35 4.14 -7.42
C PRO A 31 -31.55 3.55 -6.02
N ALA A 32 -31.12 2.32 -5.80
CA ALA A 32 -30.91 1.82 -4.46
C ALA A 32 -29.58 2.37 -3.92
N VAL A 33 -29.54 3.69 -3.67
CA VAL A 33 -28.56 4.27 -2.75
C VAL A 33 -28.97 3.87 -1.34
N VAL A 34 -28.81 2.59 -1.03
CA VAL A 34 -28.82 2.12 0.35
C VAL A 34 -27.74 2.92 1.06
N ALA A 35 -28.15 3.72 2.03
CA ALA A 35 -27.26 4.34 2.99
C ALA A 35 -26.57 3.20 3.75
N VAL A 36 -25.47 2.70 3.20
CA VAL A 36 -24.54 1.87 3.94
C VAL A 36 -23.93 2.85 4.92
N ALA A 37 -24.44 2.84 6.16
CA ALA A 37 -23.65 3.31 7.29
C ALA A 37 -22.38 2.45 7.23
N GLU A 38 -21.32 3.00 6.65
CA GLU A 38 -20.07 2.31 6.43
C GLU A 38 -19.49 2.08 7.83
N ALA A 39 -19.78 0.91 8.39
CA ALA A 39 -19.39 0.56 9.73
C ALA A 39 -17.87 0.47 9.75
N GLU A 40 -17.20 1.50 10.25
CA GLU A 40 -15.75 1.50 10.37
C GLU A 40 -15.31 0.45 11.39
N GLU A 41 -14.38 -0.40 11.00
CA GLU A 41 -13.74 -1.37 11.88
C GLU A 41 -12.24 -1.07 11.99
N TRP A 42 -11.63 -1.63 13.02
CA TRP A 42 -10.23 -1.41 13.31
C TRP A 42 -9.46 -2.69 13.19
N GLU A 43 -8.43 -2.66 12.38
CA GLU A 43 -7.57 -3.81 12.10
C GLU A 43 -6.14 -3.51 12.53
N VAL A 44 -5.38 -4.57 12.87
CA VAL A 44 -4.00 -4.46 13.33
C VAL A 44 -3.08 -5.15 12.35
N CYS A 45 -2.08 -4.42 11.85
CA CYS A 45 -1.16 -4.94 10.85
C CYS A 45 -0.33 -6.08 11.42
N ALA A 46 -0.36 -7.24 10.75
CA ALA A 46 0.40 -8.41 11.15
C ALA A 46 1.94 -8.21 11.09
N CYS A 47 2.44 -7.23 10.33
CA CYS A 47 3.88 -6.95 10.23
C CYS A 47 4.34 -5.92 11.26
N CYS A 48 3.63 -4.79 11.34
CA CYS A 48 4.14 -3.61 12.04
C CYS A 48 3.36 -3.25 13.31
N GLY A 49 2.22 -3.91 13.56
CA GLY A 49 1.33 -3.64 14.70
C GLY A 49 0.56 -2.32 14.60
N LEU A 50 0.65 -1.58 13.50
CA LEU A 50 -0.13 -0.36 13.29
C LEU A 50 -1.62 -0.72 13.24
N ARG A 51 -2.42 0.01 14.02
CA ARG A 51 -3.87 -0.09 14.04
C ARG A 51 -4.46 0.95 13.11
N GLU A 52 -5.19 0.53 12.08
CA GLU A 52 -5.85 1.44 11.14
C GLU A 52 -7.35 1.22 11.16
N GLU A 53 -8.07 2.31 10.94
CA GLU A 53 -9.51 2.33 10.69
C GLU A 53 -9.75 2.00 9.22
N CYS A 54 -10.70 1.12 8.94
CA CYS A 54 -10.99 0.71 7.59
C CYS A 54 -12.43 0.24 7.43
N THR A 55 -12.88 0.18 6.18
CA THR A 55 -14.18 -0.38 5.84
C THR A 55 -14.10 -1.92 5.86
N PRO A 56 -15.16 -2.62 6.27
CA PRO A 56 -15.18 -4.08 6.31
C PRO A 56 -14.92 -4.73 4.95
N ALA A 57 -15.42 -4.08 3.88
CA ALA A 57 -15.19 -4.51 2.52
C ALA A 57 -13.70 -4.41 2.14
N TYR A 58 -13.02 -3.33 2.54
CA TYR A 58 -11.59 -3.17 2.33
C TYR A 58 -10.79 -4.20 3.14
N ALA A 59 -11.08 -4.35 4.43
CA ALA A 59 -10.41 -5.31 5.30
C ALA A 59 -10.52 -6.75 4.77
N ALA A 60 -11.71 -7.15 4.31
CA ALA A 60 -11.93 -8.46 3.70
C ALA A 60 -11.09 -8.66 2.42
N GLY A 61 -11.01 -7.64 1.57
CA GLY A 61 -10.16 -7.66 0.37
C GLY A 61 -8.68 -7.83 0.70
N VAL A 62 -8.18 -7.11 1.71
CA VAL A 62 -6.80 -7.24 2.20
C VAL A 62 -6.54 -8.65 2.74
N ARG A 63 -7.42 -9.16 3.61
CA ARG A 63 -7.30 -10.51 4.18
C ARG A 63 -7.30 -11.58 3.10
N ALA A 64 -8.13 -11.45 2.06
CA ALA A 64 -8.14 -12.39 0.94
C ALA A 64 -6.81 -12.39 0.16
N ARG A 65 -6.15 -11.24 0.02
CA ARG A 65 -4.88 -11.09 -0.70
C ARG A 65 -3.68 -11.64 0.07
N TYR A 66 -3.67 -11.50 1.40
CA TYR A 66 -2.50 -11.79 2.23
C TYR A 66 -2.67 -13.02 3.15
N GLY A 67 -3.40 -14.04 2.67
CA GLY A 67 -3.51 -15.32 3.38
C GLY A 67 -4.27 -15.24 4.71
N GLY A 68 -5.34 -14.44 4.75
CA GLY A 68 -6.18 -14.21 5.93
C GLY A 68 -5.68 -13.12 6.87
N ARG A 69 -4.48 -12.57 6.64
CA ARG A 69 -3.87 -11.53 7.47
C ARG A 69 -4.23 -10.15 6.96
N TRP A 70 -4.42 -9.21 7.89
CA TRP A 70 -4.58 -7.81 7.55
C TRP A 70 -3.22 -7.11 7.60
N LEU A 71 -2.91 -6.34 6.55
CA LEU A 71 -1.71 -5.51 6.42
C LEU A 71 -2.13 -4.06 6.21
N CYS A 72 -1.45 -3.12 6.86
CA CYS A 72 -1.64 -1.70 6.57
C CYS A 72 -1.17 -1.37 5.15
N GLY A 73 -1.63 -0.26 4.59
CA GLY A 73 -1.31 0.12 3.20
C GLY A 73 0.20 0.07 2.88
N LEU A 74 1.03 0.57 3.80
CA LEU A 74 2.49 0.62 3.61
C LEU A 74 3.15 -0.77 3.63
N CYS A 75 2.75 -1.64 4.56
CA CYS A 75 3.28 -3.01 4.60
C CYS A 75 2.73 -3.86 3.46
N GLY A 76 1.48 -3.62 3.06
CA GLY A 76 0.85 -4.28 1.92
C GLY A 76 1.58 -4.00 0.61
N ASP A 77 1.98 -2.76 0.37
CA ASP A 77 2.77 -2.37 -0.80
C ASP A 77 4.14 -3.08 -0.80
N ALA A 78 4.87 -3.04 0.31
CA ALA A 78 6.19 -3.66 0.43
C ALA A 78 6.14 -5.19 0.24
N VAL A 79 5.25 -5.88 0.94
CA VAL A 79 5.03 -7.32 0.78
C VAL A 79 4.55 -7.64 -0.64
N GLY A 80 3.67 -6.80 -1.21
CA GLY A 80 3.14 -7.00 -2.55
C GLY A 80 4.23 -6.96 -3.62
N GLU A 81 5.22 -6.07 -3.47
CA GLU A 81 6.38 -6.00 -4.35
C GLU A 81 7.29 -7.23 -4.20
N GLU A 82 7.58 -7.66 -2.97
CA GLU A 82 8.39 -8.87 -2.70
C GLU A 82 7.75 -10.14 -3.29
N VAL A 83 6.43 -10.29 -3.13
CA VAL A 83 5.67 -11.43 -3.65
C VAL A 83 5.63 -11.43 -5.18
N ALA A 84 5.47 -10.26 -5.80
CA ALA A 84 5.51 -10.12 -7.25
C ALA A 84 6.91 -10.48 -7.82
N ALA A 85 7.98 -10.18 -7.07
CA ALA A 85 9.35 -10.56 -7.44
C ALA A 85 9.61 -12.07 -7.27
N GLY A 86 8.94 -12.72 -6.31
CA GLY A 86 9.12 -14.14 -5.98
C GLY A 86 8.42 -15.14 -6.92
N GLY A 87 7.33 -14.75 -7.59
CA GLY A 87 6.50 -15.67 -8.39
C GLY A 87 5.02 -15.72 -8.00
N GLY A 88 4.62 -15.08 -6.91
CA GLY A 88 3.25 -15.01 -6.42
C GLY A 88 2.72 -16.27 -5.72
N SER A 89 3.59 -17.23 -5.37
CA SER A 89 3.15 -18.45 -4.69
C SER A 89 2.73 -18.19 -3.24
N VAL A 90 1.92 -19.09 -2.66
CA VAL A 90 1.51 -18.99 -1.25
C VAL A 90 2.73 -19.04 -0.31
N LEU A 91 3.75 -19.85 -0.66
CA LEU A 91 4.99 -19.95 0.11
C LEU A 91 5.79 -18.64 0.06
N GLU A 92 5.87 -17.99 -1.10
CA GLU A 92 6.50 -16.67 -1.23
C GLU A 92 5.73 -15.59 -0.47
N LEU A 93 4.40 -15.64 -0.49
CA LEU A 93 3.56 -14.74 0.29
C LEU A 93 3.81 -14.87 1.79
N GLU A 94 3.90 -16.09 2.31
CA GLU A 94 4.24 -16.33 3.71
C GLU A 94 5.66 -15.90 4.04
N ALA A 95 6.63 -16.19 3.17
CA ALA A 95 8.03 -15.80 3.35
C ALA A 95 8.22 -14.27 3.34
N ALA A 96 7.61 -13.56 2.39
CA ALA A 96 7.64 -12.11 2.30
C ALA A 96 7.02 -11.45 3.54
N ILE A 97 5.87 -11.96 4.00
CA ILE A 97 5.23 -11.44 5.22
C ILE A 97 6.11 -11.68 6.45
N ALA A 98 6.71 -12.87 6.59
CA ALA A 98 7.58 -13.20 7.71
C ALA A 98 8.86 -12.33 7.72
N GLY A 99 9.50 -12.16 6.56
CA GLY A 99 10.69 -11.31 6.40
C GLY A 99 10.39 -9.85 6.71
N HIS A 100 9.30 -9.31 6.14
CA HIS A 100 8.89 -7.93 6.39
C HIS A 100 8.45 -7.69 7.84
N ALA A 101 7.77 -8.65 8.47
CA ALA A 101 7.44 -8.60 9.89
C ALA A 101 8.71 -8.55 10.76
N ALA A 102 9.70 -9.41 10.49
CA ALA A 102 10.97 -9.40 11.21
C ALA A 102 11.69 -8.05 11.08
N PHE A 103 11.73 -7.48 9.87
CA PHE A 103 12.24 -6.13 9.64
C PHE A 103 11.46 -5.08 10.44
N CYS A 104 10.13 -5.11 10.39
CA CYS A 104 9.28 -4.19 11.16
C CYS A 104 9.52 -4.29 12.67
N HIS A 105 9.72 -5.49 13.21
CA HIS A 105 10.03 -5.70 14.62
C HIS A 105 11.39 -5.14 15.01
N ALA A 106 12.42 -5.32 14.16
CA ALA A 106 13.73 -4.71 14.36
C ALA A 106 13.68 -3.16 14.33
N LEU A 107 12.69 -2.60 13.62
CA LEU A 107 12.39 -1.16 13.65
C LEU A 107 11.50 -0.74 14.81
N GLY A 108 10.79 -1.66 15.48
CA GLY A 108 9.83 -1.35 16.55
C GLY A 108 10.45 -0.53 17.68
N GLY A 109 11.67 -0.86 18.09
CA GLY A 109 12.43 -0.08 19.07
C GLY A 109 12.89 1.31 18.57
N ARG A 110 12.81 1.55 17.26
CA ARG A 110 13.23 2.81 16.61
C ARG A 110 12.06 3.74 16.29
N ARG A 111 10.80 3.27 16.39
CA ARG A 111 9.60 4.09 16.18
C ARG A 111 9.28 4.90 17.44
N THR A 112 10.21 5.75 17.85
CA THR A 112 10.03 6.64 19.00
C THR A 112 9.51 8.00 18.54
N PRO A 113 8.80 8.75 19.41
CA PRO A 113 8.44 10.14 19.12
C PRO A 113 9.67 10.98 18.71
N ALA A 114 10.82 10.78 19.36
CA ALA A 114 12.07 11.45 19.01
C ALA A 114 12.58 11.09 17.60
N ALA A 115 12.44 9.83 17.17
CA ALA A 115 12.76 9.43 15.80
C ALA A 115 11.83 10.10 14.78
N ALA A 116 10.53 10.16 15.08
CA ALA A 116 9.54 10.85 14.25
C ALA A 116 9.85 12.36 14.15
N GLU A 117 10.16 13.02 15.26
CA GLU A 117 10.56 14.44 15.29
C GLU A 117 11.81 14.70 14.45
N ARG A 118 12.84 13.84 14.57
CA ARG A 118 14.06 13.92 13.76
C ARG A 118 13.75 13.78 12.26
N LEU A 119 12.88 12.85 11.88
CA LEU A 119 12.44 12.67 10.50
C LEU A 119 11.68 13.90 9.99
N ILE A 120 10.73 14.41 10.78
CA ILE A 120 9.97 15.63 10.46
C ILE A 120 10.92 16.83 10.28
N ALA A 121 11.90 16.99 11.18
CA ALA A 121 12.90 18.05 11.09
C ALA A 121 13.77 17.92 9.82
N ALA A 122 14.17 16.71 9.46
CA ALA A 122 14.93 16.43 8.24
C ALA A 122 14.10 16.75 6.99
N VAL A 123 12.86 16.28 6.90
CA VAL A 123 11.94 16.57 5.78
C VAL A 123 11.69 18.08 5.67
N ARG A 124 11.43 18.78 6.79
CA ARG A 124 11.29 20.25 6.80
C ARG A 124 12.54 20.98 6.29
N ARG A 125 13.73 20.41 6.50
CA ARG A 125 14.99 20.99 5.98
C ARG A 125 15.09 20.76 4.47
N LEU A 126 14.74 19.57 4.00
CA LEU A 126 14.71 19.24 2.56
C LEU A 126 13.74 20.16 1.79
N LEU A 127 12.54 20.34 2.31
CA LEU A 127 11.53 21.20 1.69
C LEU A 127 11.99 22.66 1.63
N ARG A 128 12.53 23.21 2.73
CA ARG A 128 13.06 24.59 2.75
C ARG A 128 14.27 24.80 1.84
N GLY A 129 15.10 23.78 1.66
CA GLY A 129 16.26 23.83 0.76
C GLY A 129 15.86 23.79 -0.72
N ALA A 130 14.72 23.19 -1.06
CA ALA A 130 14.22 23.16 -2.43
C ALA A 130 13.69 24.52 -2.90
N ASP A 131 13.19 25.36 -1.98
CA ASP A 131 12.67 26.70 -2.27
C ASP A 131 13.77 27.78 -2.38
N ALA A 132 14.95 27.52 -1.82
CA ALA A 132 16.10 28.44 -1.88
C ALA A 132 16.98 28.13 -3.10
N GLY A 133 16.50 28.53 -4.29
CA GLY A 133 17.13 28.24 -5.58
C GLY A 133 18.63 28.52 -5.69
N GLY A 134 19.46 27.48 -5.49
CA GLY A 134 20.90 27.57 -5.65
C GLY A 134 21.60 26.21 -5.55
N LYS A 135 21.83 25.58 -6.71
CA LYS A 135 22.58 24.33 -6.94
C LYS A 135 21.95 23.07 -6.33
N GLU A 136 21.72 22.08 -7.19
CA GLU A 136 21.22 20.74 -6.85
C GLU A 136 22.22 20.01 -5.94
N GLU A 137 22.22 20.32 -4.64
CA GLU A 137 22.91 19.51 -3.64
C GLU A 137 21.92 18.47 -3.14
N LYS A 138 22.06 17.23 -3.66
CA LYS A 138 21.26 16.09 -3.22
C LYS A 138 21.52 15.85 -1.73
N ALA A 139 20.63 16.35 -0.89
CA ALA A 139 20.64 16.06 0.53
C ALA A 139 20.22 14.59 0.76
N VAL A 140 21.21 13.70 0.79
CA VAL A 140 21.03 12.31 1.23
C VAL A 140 20.87 12.31 2.74
N VAL A 141 19.68 12.01 3.23
CA VAL A 141 19.49 11.68 4.65
C VAL A 141 19.79 10.21 4.81
N VAL A 142 21.02 9.90 5.21
CA VAL A 142 21.38 8.55 5.64
C VAL A 142 20.73 8.32 7.00
N VAL A 143 19.74 7.43 7.04
CA VAL A 143 19.21 6.93 8.30
C VAL A 143 20.03 5.69 8.64
N GLU A 144 21.05 5.86 9.48
CA GLU A 144 21.83 4.71 9.94
C GLU A 144 20.99 3.86 10.90
N PHE A 145 20.74 2.62 10.49
CA PHE A 145 20.17 1.59 11.35
C PHE A 145 21.29 0.98 12.19
N GLN A 146 21.64 1.62 13.30
CA GLN A 146 22.54 1.05 14.32
C GLN A 146 22.00 -0.30 14.79
N GLU A 147 22.59 -1.44 14.42
CA GLU A 147 22.14 -2.77 14.88
C GLU A 147 21.95 -2.76 16.40
N ALA A 148 20.76 -3.14 16.88
CA ALA A 148 20.54 -3.30 18.30
C ALA A 148 21.13 -4.66 18.68
N SER A 149 22.17 -4.63 19.53
CA SER A 149 22.83 -5.79 20.11
C SER A 149 21.92 -6.61 21.03
#